data_AF-B3MTS6-F1
#
_entry.id   AF-B3MTS6-F1
#
_cell.length_a   1.000
_cell.length_b   1.000
_cell.length_c   1.000
_cell.angle_alpha   90.00
_cell.angle_beta   90.00
_cell.angle_gamma   90.00
#
_symmetry.space_group_name_H-M   'P 1'
#
loop_
_entity.id
_entity.type
_entity.pdbx_description
1 polymer ?
#
loop_
_entity_poly.entity_id
_entity_poly.type
_entity_poly.pdbx_seq_one_letter_code
_entity_poly.pdbx_strand_id
1 'polypeptide(L)'
;MFLLRKDASDTKGMERKCFKTETPEDTNLIVNYKVEEYDPPSNNCTRLPKNYELHIEVTDNDDKIFLSRDYPAESRITFTVFREGDTSICLSSKNPNKFKWLRVHLDIQAKTSNENTLKERKMDTMLLRVRQLLDQAEQIKKEQNYLRYREFNFQ
;
A
#
# COMPACT_ATOMS: atom_id res chain seq x y z
N MET A 1 -18.28 -9.78 0.10
CA MET A 1 -17.32 -9.19 -0.86
C MET A 1 -18.15 -8.46 -1.88
N PHE A 2 -17.94 -7.17 -2.06
CA PHE A 2 -18.74 -6.32 -2.95
C PHE A 2 -17.81 -5.62 -3.94
N LEU A 3 -18.20 -5.57 -5.21
CA LEU A 3 -17.45 -4.86 -6.25
C LEU A 3 -17.66 -3.37 -6.04
N LEU A 4 -16.57 -2.63 -5.78
CA LEU A 4 -16.62 -1.17 -5.65
C LEU A 4 -16.50 -0.50 -7.01
N ARG A 5 -15.59 -0.99 -7.87
CA ARG A 5 -15.27 -0.33 -9.12
C ARG A 5 -14.71 -1.31 -10.14
N LYS A 6 -15.12 -1.18 -11.39
CA LYS A 6 -14.55 -1.92 -12.51
C LYS A 6 -14.43 -1.01 -13.72
N ASP A 7 -13.19 -0.67 -14.07
CA ASP A 7 -12.90 0.29 -15.12
C ASP A 7 -11.90 -0.26 -16.12
N ALA A 8 -12.03 0.22 -17.36
CA ALA A 8 -10.99 0.13 -18.37
C ALA A 8 -10.64 1.56 -18.83
N SER A 9 -9.36 1.93 -18.76
CA SER A 9 -8.89 3.24 -19.23
C SER A 9 -7.71 3.07 -20.18
N ASP A 10 -7.81 3.77 -21.31
CA ASP A 10 -6.72 3.87 -22.27
C ASP A 10 -5.85 5.09 -21.93
N THR A 11 -4.53 4.91 -21.97
CA THR A 11 -3.55 5.95 -21.67
C THR A 11 -2.38 5.87 -22.65
N LYS A 12 -1.90 7.04 -23.09
CA LYS A 12 -0.73 7.13 -23.96
C LYS A 12 0.52 7.12 -23.08
N GLY A 13 1.43 6.16 -23.28
CA GLY A 13 2.69 6.08 -22.54
C GLY A 13 2.58 5.87 -21.01
N MET A 14 1.42 5.42 -20.50
CA MET A 14 1.16 5.26 -19.05
C MET A 14 1.54 6.48 -18.20
N GLU A 15 1.08 7.67 -18.58
CA GLU A 15 1.04 8.81 -17.67
C GLU A 15 0.27 8.41 -16.40
N ARG A 16 0.75 8.86 -15.23
CA ARG A 16 0.24 8.47 -13.89
C ARG A 16 -1.28 8.50 -13.87
N LYS A 17 -1.92 7.34 -13.69
CA LYS A 17 -3.37 7.17 -13.67
C LYS A 17 -3.84 6.85 -12.27
N CYS A 18 -4.69 7.70 -11.72
CA CYS A 18 -5.24 7.55 -10.37
C CYS A 18 -6.72 7.22 -10.41
N PHE A 19 -7.14 6.30 -9.55
CA PHE A 19 -8.51 5.86 -9.37
C PHE A 19 -8.92 6.12 -7.92
N LYS A 20 -9.87 7.05 -7.75
CA LYS A 20 -10.42 7.38 -6.43
C LYS A 20 -11.66 6.53 -6.16
N THR A 21 -11.77 6.01 -4.94
CA THR A 21 -12.92 5.25 -4.47
C THR A 21 -13.22 5.61 -3.03
N GLU A 22 -14.50 5.83 -2.73
CA GLU A 22 -14.98 6.00 -1.37
C GLU A 22 -15.03 4.62 -0.70
N THR A 23 -14.46 4.54 0.50
CA THR A 23 -14.22 3.27 1.20
C THR A 23 -14.60 3.42 2.68
N PRO A 24 -15.39 2.50 3.24
CA PRO A 24 -15.69 2.50 4.68
C PRO A 24 -14.44 2.18 5.52
N GLU A 25 -14.49 2.54 6.80
CA GLU A 25 -13.46 2.15 7.79
C GLU A 25 -13.34 0.62 7.88
N ASP A 26 -12.15 0.15 8.26
CA ASP A 26 -11.81 -1.27 8.47
C ASP A 26 -12.21 -2.21 7.33
N THR A 27 -12.04 -1.73 6.10
CA THR A 27 -12.37 -2.49 4.89
C THR A 27 -11.11 -3.06 4.24
N ASN A 28 -11.13 -4.36 3.95
CA ASN A 28 -10.06 -4.98 3.15
C ASN A 28 -10.36 -4.76 1.67
N LEU A 29 -9.52 -4.01 0.98
CA LEU A 29 -9.59 -3.80 -0.46
C LEU A 29 -8.73 -4.80 -1.19
N ILE A 30 -9.31 -5.38 -2.23
CA ILE A 30 -8.67 -6.31 -3.14
C ILE A 30 -8.69 -5.65 -4.52
N VAL A 31 -7.52 -5.31 -5.02
CA VAL A 31 -7.33 -4.64 -6.30
C VAL A 31 -6.70 -5.61 -7.27
N ASN A 32 -7.44 -5.98 -8.31
CA ASN A 32 -6.90 -6.72 -9.44
C ASN A 32 -6.68 -5.72 -10.57
N TYR A 33 -5.48 -5.68 -11.12
CA TYR A 33 -5.21 -4.86 -12.28
C TYR A 33 -4.46 -5.65 -13.35
N LYS A 34 -4.70 -5.27 -14.59
CA LYS A 34 -4.05 -5.84 -15.77
C LYS A 34 -3.80 -4.73 -16.77
N VAL A 35 -2.56 -4.61 -17.23
CA VAL A 35 -2.16 -3.63 -18.24
C VAL A 35 -1.72 -4.34 -19.50
N GLU A 36 -2.26 -3.91 -20.63
CA GLU A 36 -2.02 -4.47 -21.95
C GLU A 36 -1.64 -3.36 -22.93
N GLU A 37 -0.82 -3.71 -23.92
CA GLU A 37 -0.58 -2.84 -25.06
C GLU A 37 -1.83 -2.80 -25.93
N TYR A 38 -2.36 -1.60 -26.12
CA TYR A 38 -3.55 -1.39 -26.92
C TYR A 38 -3.15 -0.81 -28.27
N ASP A 39 -3.61 -1.42 -29.35
CA ASP A 39 -3.42 -0.89 -30.70
C ASP A 39 -4.76 -0.33 -31.22
N PRO A 40 -4.97 1.01 -31.21
CA PRO A 40 -6.23 1.62 -31.61
C PRO A 40 -6.71 1.25 -33.03
N PRO A 41 -5.84 1.17 -34.07
CA PRO A 41 -6.25 0.79 -35.42
C PRO A 41 -6.84 -0.61 -35.54
N SER A 42 -6.29 -1.59 -34.81
CA SER A 42 -6.75 -2.98 -34.85
C SER A 42 -7.72 -3.33 -33.72
N ASN A 43 -7.94 -2.40 -32.78
CA ASN A 43 -8.69 -2.63 -31.53
C ASN A 43 -8.22 -3.90 -30.79
N ASN A 44 -6.92 -4.18 -30.86
CA ASN A 44 -6.33 -5.38 -30.31
C ASN A 44 -5.56 -5.06 -29.02
N CYS A 45 -5.60 -5.99 -28.06
CA CYS A 45 -4.85 -5.93 -26.82
C CYS A 45 -3.79 -7.04 -26.80
N THR A 46 -2.52 -6.66 -26.65
CA THR A 46 -1.40 -7.59 -26.54
C THR A 46 -0.80 -7.54 -25.15
N ARG A 47 -0.39 -8.71 -24.63
CA ARG A 47 0.22 -8.80 -23.32
C ARG A 47 1.59 -8.12 -23.29
N LEU A 48 1.83 -7.31 -22.26
CA LEU A 48 3.11 -6.67 -22.04
C LEU A 48 4.24 -7.67 -21.71
N PRO A 49 5.50 -7.35 -22.07
CA PRO A 49 6.67 -8.12 -21.68
C PRO A 49 6.80 -8.30 -20.16
N LYS A 50 7.41 -9.41 -19.72
CA LYS A 50 7.56 -9.74 -18.29
C LYS A 50 8.41 -8.74 -17.50
N ASN A 51 9.29 -7.99 -18.16
CA ASN A 51 10.13 -6.96 -17.55
C ASN A 51 9.45 -5.59 -17.46
N TYR A 52 8.15 -5.52 -17.72
CA TYR A 52 7.38 -4.30 -17.54
C TYR A 52 6.95 -4.14 -16.09
N GLU A 53 7.41 -3.05 -15.47
CA GLU A 53 7.15 -2.73 -14.06
C GLU A 53 6.30 -1.46 -13.95
N LEU A 54 5.34 -1.53 -13.04
CA LEU A 54 4.43 -0.46 -12.67
C LEU A 54 4.66 -0.09 -11.23
N HIS A 55 4.83 1.20 -10.98
CA HIS A 55 4.82 1.75 -9.65
C HIS A 55 3.38 1.99 -9.22
N ILE A 56 2.99 1.38 -8.10
CA ILE A 56 1.64 1.51 -7.55
C ILE A 56 1.73 2.19 -6.21
N GLU A 57 0.97 3.28 -6.08
CA GLU A 57 0.87 4.10 -4.90
C GLU A 57 -0.58 4.17 -4.44
N VAL A 58 -0.82 3.95 -3.14
CA VAL A 58 -2.14 4.04 -2.53
C VAL A 58 -2.10 5.10 -1.45
N THR A 59 -3.00 6.08 -1.57
CA THR A 59 -3.16 7.19 -0.64
C THR A 59 -4.58 7.29 -0.07
N ASP A 60 -4.70 7.91 1.10
CA ASP A 60 -5.94 8.32 1.78
C ASP A 60 -6.34 9.74 1.33
N ASN A 61 -7.51 10.21 1.77
CA ASN A 61 -7.96 11.59 1.76
C ASN A 61 -6.88 12.61 2.11
N ASP A 62 -6.03 12.29 3.11
CA ASP A 62 -4.94 13.16 3.57
C ASP A 62 -3.68 13.11 2.68
N ASP A 63 -3.75 12.48 1.50
CA ASP A 63 -2.60 12.17 0.62
C ASP A 63 -1.47 11.36 1.30
N LYS A 64 -1.75 10.78 2.47
CA LYS A 64 -0.82 9.90 3.17
C LYS A 64 -0.66 8.60 2.40
N ILE A 65 0.57 8.18 2.16
CA ILE A 65 0.87 6.93 1.44
C ILE A 65 0.82 5.74 2.41
N PHE A 66 0.03 4.70 2.07
CA PHE A 66 -0.04 3.42 2.82
C PHE A 66 0.71 2.30 2.11
N LEU A 67 0.76 2.37 0.78
CA LEU A 67 1.44 1.41 -0.06
C LEU A 67 2.12 2.16 -1.19
N SER A 68 3.42 1.94 -1.35
CA SER A 68 4.19 2.40 -2.50
C SER A 68 5.20 1.31 -2.84
N ARG A 69 4.96 0.62 -3.97
CA ARG A 69 5.79 -0.51 -4.40
C ARG A 69 5.62 -0.75 -5.89
N ASP A 70 6.65 -1.34 -6.49
CA ASP A 70 6.64 -1.78 -7.87
C ASP A 70 6.06 -3.18 -8.03
N TYR A 71 5.25 -3.36 -9.06
CA TYR A 71 4.58 -4.61 -9.39
C TYR A 71 4.65 -4.88 -10.89
N PRO A 72 4.49 -6.14 -11.33
CA PRO A 72 4.44 -6.49 -12.75
C PRO A 72 3.21 -5.91 -13.47
N ALA A 73 3.12 -6.05 -14.79
CA ALA A 73 1.99 -5.58 -15.59
C ALA A 73 0.59 -6.15 -15.18
N GLU A 74 0.56 -7.26 -14.44
CA GLU A 74 -0.65 -7.92 -13.98
C GLU A 74 -0.41 -8.46 -12.57
N SER A 75 -1.24 -8.04 -11.60
CA SER A 75 -1.13 -8.51 -10.22
C SER A 75 -2.44 -8.32 -9.45
N ARG A 76 -2.52 -9.01 -8.32
CA ARG A 76 -3.55 -8.86 -7.31
C ARG A 76 -2.94 -8.29 -6.04
N ILE A 77 -3.39 -7.11 -5.65
CA ILE A 77 -2.94 -6.40 -4.45
C ILE A 77 -4.06 -6.46 -3.42
N THR A 78 -3.71 -6.60 -2.15
CA THR A 78 -4.67 -6.55 -1.04
C THR A 78 -4.11 -5.71 0.08
N PHE A 79 -4.90 -4.76 0.56
CA PHE A 79 -4.55 -3.87 1.66
C PHE A 79 -5.78 -3.54 2.51
N THR A 80 -5.56 -3.07 3.72
CA THR A 80 -6.62 -2.71 4.67
C THR A 80 -6.69 -1.19 4.77
N VAL A 81 -7.89 -0.65 4.58
CA VAL A 81 -8.20 0.77 4.83
C VAL A 81 -8.64 0.89 6.28
N PHE A 82 -7.96 1.75 7.04
CA PHE A 82 -8.17 1.94 8.48
C PHE A 82 -8.99 3.17 8.83
N ARG A 83 -9.31 4.03 7.85
CA ARG A 83 -10.08 5.25 8.04
C ARG A 83 -11.08 5.35 6.91
N GLU A 84 -12.30 5.76 7.23
CA GLU A 84 -13.31 6.01 6.20
C GLU A 84 -12.92 7.19 5.29
N GLY A 85 -13.35 7.10 4.03
CA GLY A 85 -13.23 8.17 3.03
C GLY A 85 -12.61 7.71 1.71
N ASP A 86 -12.12 8.67 0.94
CA ASP A 86 -11.51 8.50 -0.36
C ASP A 86 -10.14 7.85 -0.26
N THR A 87 -10.04 6.66 -0.84
CA THR A 87 -8.77 6.02 -1.16
C THR A 87 -8.45 6.26 -2.63
N SER A 88 -7.24 6.74 -2.93
CA SER A 88 -6.74 6.92 -4.29
C SER A 88 -5.67 5.88 -4.62
N ILE A 89 -5.86 5.15 -5.71
CA ILE A 89 -4.90 4.16 -6.22
C ILE A 89 -4.30 4.69 -7.51
N CYS A 90 -3.02 5.01 -7.48
CA CYS A 90 -2.28 5.56 -8.62
C CYS A 90 -1.33 4.52 -9.21
N LEU A 91 -1.39 4.33 -10.53
CA LEU A 91 -0.47 3.50 -11.29
C LEU A 91 0.38 4.38 -12.20
N SER A 92 1.69 4.20 -12.17
CA SER A 92 2.63 4.87 -13.07
C SER A 92 3.64 3.88 -13.65
N SER A 93 4.01 4.07 -14.92
CA SER A 93 5.07 3.23 -15.51
C SER A 93 6.44 3.80 -15.17
N LYS A 94 7.39 2.92 -14.85
CA LYS A 94 8.80 3.30 -14.80
C LYS A 94 9.43 3.46 -16.18
N ASN A 95 8.79 2.94 -17.22
CA ASN A 95 9.28 2.96 -18.60
C ASN A 95 8.20 3.50 -19.57
N PRO A 96 7.75 4.75 -19.42
CA PRO A 96 6.61 5.30 -20.17
C PRO A 96 6.84 5.36 -21.70
N ASN A 97 8.09 5.51 -22.14
CA ASN A 97 8.43 5.67 -23.56
C ASN A 97 8.52 4.36 -24.37
N LYS A 98 8.27 3.19 -23.78
CA LYS A 98 8.38 1.91 -24.52
C LYS A 98 7.15 1.58 -25.37
N PHE A 99 5.97 2.08 -25.01
CA PHE A 99 4.70 1.72 -25.65
C PHE A 99 3.89 2.98 -25.99
N LYS A 100 3.19 2.95 -27.12
CA LYS A 100 2.40 4.11 -27.57
C LYS A 100 1.09 4.24 -26.81
N TRP A 101 0.35 3.15 -26.67
CA TRP A 101 -0.98 3.13 -26.06
C TRP A 101 -1.11 1.91 -25.16
N LEU A 102 -1.64 2.12 -23.96
CA LEU A 102 -1.80 1.10 -22.95
C LEU A 102 -3.22 1.13 -22.43
N ARG A 103 -3.83 -0.04 -22.28
CA ARG A 103 -5.15 -0.22 -21.68
C ARG A 103 -4.99 -0.80 -20.29
N VAL A 104 -5.50 -0.09 -19.29
CA VAL A 104 -5.49 -0.49 -17.89
C VAL A 104 -6.87 -1.01 -17.54
N HIS A 105 -6.95 -2.28 -17.18
CA HIS A 105 -8.11 -2.90 -16.58
C HIS A 105 -7.94 -2.90 -15.06
N LEU A 106 -8.89 -2.34 -14.33
CA LEU A 106 -8.88 -2.25 -12.88
C LEU A 106 -10.19 -2.79 -12.30
N ASP A 107 -10.08 -3.65 -11.31
CA ASP A 107 -11.20 -4.22 -10.56
C ASP A 107 -10.89 -4.09 -9.06
N ILE A 108 -11.69 -3.27 -8.37
CA ILE A 108 -11.57 -2.99 -6.94
C ILE A 108 -12.76 -3.65 -6.24
N GLN A 109 -12.45 -4.52 -5.29
CA GLN A 109 -13.43 -5.26 -4.50
C GLN A 109 -13.20 -5.00 -3.01
N ALA A 110 -14.27 -4.74 -2.27
CA ALA A 110 -14.26 -4.60 -0.84
C ALA A 110 -14.69 -5.88 -0.14
N LYS A 111 -13.98 -6.24 0.94
CA LYS A 111 -14.41 -7.25 1.91
C LYS A 111 -14.47 -6.60 3.28
N THR A 112 -15.69 -6.44 3.80
CA THR A 112 -15.94 -6.01 5.18
C THR A 112 -15.30 -6.98 6.17
N SER A 113 -14.66 -6.46 7.20
CA SER A 113 -13.95 -7.24 8.23
C SER A 113 -14.87 -7.97 9.22
N ASN A 114 -16.17 -8.08 8.95
CA ASN A 114 -17.17 -8.70 9.84
C ASN A 114 -17.04 -10.23 10.00
N GLU A 115 -15.96 -10.84 9.51
CA GLU A 115 -15.65 -12.26 9.71
C GLU A 115 -14.18 -12.47 10.13
N ASN A 116 -13.67 -11.80 11.17
CA ASN A 116 -12.62 -12.38 12.04
C ASN A 116 -12.29 -11.48 13.23
N THR A 117 -12.90 -11.83 14.36
CA THR A 117 -12.50 -11.60 15.76
C THR A 117 -11.08 -12.09 16.12
N LEU A 118 -10.10 -12.06 15.20
CA LEU A 118 -8.76 -12.63 15.40
C LEU A 118 -7.59 -11.82 14.82
N LYS A 119 -7.83 -10.72 14.08
CA LYS A 119 -6.75 -9.84 13.59
C LYS A 119 -6.48 -8.61 14.44
N GLU A 120 -7.29 -8.37 15.48
CA GLU A 120 -7.00 -7.39 16.54
C GLU A 120 -5.69 -7.71 17.30
N ARG A 121 -5.13 -8.93 17.18
CA ARG A 121 -3.88 -9.30 17.90
C ARG A 121 -2.58 -9.13 17.13
N LYS A 122 -2.57 -8.83 15.83
CA LYS A 122 -1.31 -8.76 15.05
C LYS A 122 -0.83 -7.35 14.70
N MET A 123 -1.70 -6.35 14.73
CA MET A 123 -1.29 -4.94 14.65
C MET A 123 -1.01 -4.32 16.03
N ASP A 124 -1.28 -5.04 17.12
CA ASP A 124 -0.86 -4.61 18.46
C ASP A 124 0.60 -5.02 18.75
N THR A 125 1.05 -6.17 18.20
CA THR A 125 2.41 -6.70 18.46
C THR A 125 3.56 -5.93 17.80
N MET A 126 3.31 -5.14 16.75
CA MET A 126 4.36 -4.35 16.09
C MET A 126 4.53 -2.97 16.75
N LEU A 127 3.44 -2.38 17.27
CA LEU A 127 3.46 -1.15 18.07
C LEU A 127 3.98 -1.40 19.50
N LEU A 128 3.74 -2.60 20.07
CA LEU A 128 4.32 -3.01 21.36
C LEU A 128 5.84 -3.20 21.31
N ARG A 129 6.41 -3.66 20.17
CA ARG A 129 7.87 -3.86 20.03
C ARG A 129 8.66 -2.58 19.79
N VAL A 130 8.02 -1.52 19.32
CA VAL A 130 8.64 -0.19 19.21
C VAL A 130 8.63 0.54 20.56
N ARG A 131 7.62 0.31 21.42
CA ARG A 131 7.60 0.86 22.79
C ARG A 131 8.53 0.11 23.76
N GLN A 132 8.67 -1.21 23.64
CA GLN A 132 9.57 -1.98 24.52
C GLN A 132 11.07 -1.68 24.32
N LEU A 133 11.47 -1.13 23.17
CA LEU A 133 12.86 -0.71 22.93
C LEU A 133 13.17 0.70 23.47
N LEU A 134 12.17 1.47 23.91
CA LEU A 134 12.40 2.78 24.54
C LEU A 134 12.54 2.67 26.07
N ASP A 135 11.85 1.73 26.73
CA ASP A 135 12.04 1.48 28.17
C ASP A 135 13.41 0.84 28.49
N GLN A 136 13.99 0.07 27.57
CA GLN A 136 15.32 -0.52 27.77
C GLN A 136 16.47 0.48 27.60
N ALA A 137 16.24 1.65 27.01
CA ALA A 137 17.24 2.73 26.97
C ALA A 137 17.22 3.61 28.23
N GLU A 138 16.08 3.69 28.93
CA GLU A 138 15.95 4.50 30.15
C GLU A 138 16.39 3.72 31.41
N GLN A 139 16.25 2.40 31.41
CA GLN A 139 16.67 1.55 32.53
C GLN A 139 18.21 1.40 32.64
N ILE A 140 18.95 1.46 31.52
CA ILE A 140 20.44 1.44 31.54
C ILE A 140 21.03 2.74 32.10
N LYS A 141 20.33 3.89 31.96
CA LYS A 141 20.82 5.18 32.46
C LYS A 141 20.61 5.35 33.97
N LYS A 142 19.64 4.64 34.56
CA LYS A 142 19.33 4.73 36.00
C LYS A 142 20.23 3.85 36.87
N GLU A 143 20.74 2.73 36.34
CA GLU A 143 21.69 1.88 37.08
C GLU A 143 23.14 2.41 37.05
N GLN A 144 23.57 3.09 35.98
CA GLN A 144 24.92 3.70 35.95
C GLN A 144 25.05 4.94 36.86
N ASN A 145 23.96 5.63 37.21
CA ASN A 145 24.00 6.76 38.15
C ASN A 145 23.93 6.34 39.64
N TYR A 146 23.36 5.18 39.96
CA TYR A 146 23.31 4.69 41.35
C TYR A 146 24.69 4.22 41.84
N LEU A 147 25.53 3.68 40.96
CA LEU A 147 26.90 3.28 41.31
C LEU A 147 27.85 4.47 41.53
N ARG A 148 27.64 5.62 40.87
CA ARG A 148 28.44 6.85 41.10
C ARG A 148 28.18 7.53 42.44
N TYR A 149 27.01 7.33 43.05
CA TYR A 149 26.68 7.96 44.33
C TYR A 149 27.23 7.17 45.54
N ARG A 150 27.52 5.88 45.37
CA ARG A 150 28.09 5.03 46.42
C ARG A 150 29.60 5.16 46.58
N GLU A 151 30.34 5.61 45.56
CA GLU A 151 31.78 5.85 45.70
C GLU A 151 32.12 7.21 46.35
N PHE A 152 31.17 8.15 46.44
CA PHE A 152 31.41 9.44 47.12
C PHE A 152 31.21 9.39 48.65
N ASN A 153 30.61 8.31 49.19
CA ASN A 153 30.25 8.21 50.61
C ASN A 153 31.01 7.11 51.38
N PHE A 154 32.00 6.47 50.75
CA PHE A 154 32.85 5.48 51.41
C PHE A 154 34.34 5.66 51.11
N GLN A 155 34.81 6.91 51.15
CA GLN A 155 36.12 7.23 51.72
C GLN A 155 36.18 8.68 52.22
#